data_AF-J1ZZ24-F1
#
_entry.id   AF-J1ZZ24-F1
#
_cell.length_a   1.000
_cell.length_b   1.000
_cell.length_c   1.000
_cell.angle_alpha   90.00
_cell.angle_beta   90.00
_cell.angle_gamma   90.00
#
_symmetry.space_group_name_H-M   'P 1'
#
loop_
_entity.id
_entity.type
_entity.pdbx_description
1 polymer ?
#
loop_
_entity_poly.entity_id
_entity_poly.type
_entity_poly.pdbx_seq_one_letter_code
_entity_poly.pdbx_strand_id
1 'polypeptide(L)'
;MAWGMSNRRQRLPSNWPALRVLVLQRDGYQCAAVSVDGVRCTEPATDVDHIKAGDDHNLTNLQALCSWHHARKSAREGHEANRAKARPTRQRAEPSHPAEL
;
A
#
# COMPACT_ATOMS: atom_id res chain seq x y z
N MET A 1 -1.33 19.19 -14.16
CA MET A 1 -1.79 18.09 -13.30
C MET A 1 -0.71 17.02 -13.31
N ALA A 2 -0.01 16.78 -12.19
CA ALA A 2 1.16 15.89 -12.15
C ALA A 2 0.79 14.52 -11.55
N TRP A 3 0.15 13.66 -12.36
CA TRP A 3 0.07 12.24 -12.07
C TRP A 3 1.23 11.57 -12.81
N GLY A 4 2.25 11.02 -12.12
CA GLY A 4 3.17 10.15 -12.86
C GLY A 4 4.46 9.68 -12.21
N MET A 5 5.11 10.40 -11.29
CA MET A 5 6.47 10.01 -10.88
C MET A 5 6.55 9.53 -9.44
N SER A 6 5.95 8.36 -9.18
CA SER A 6 6.32 7.59 -8.00
C SER A 6 7.71 6.99 -8.25
N ASN A 7 8.74 7.57 -7.64
CA ASN A 7 10.11 7.06 -7.69
C ASN A 7 10.29 5.74 -6.92
N ARG A 8 9.22 5.12 -6.39
CA ARG A 8 9.28 3.84 -5.67
C ARG A 8 9.92 2.72 -6.50
N ARG A 9 9.66 2.66 -7.81
CA ARG A 9 10.32 1.68 -8.70
C ARG A 9 11.83 1.90 -8.84
N GLN A 10 12.31 3.13 -8.69
CA GLN A 10 13.73 3.47 -8.80
C GLN A 10 14.52 3.13 -7.52
N ARG A 11 13.84 2.88 -6.40
CA ARG A 11 14.47 2.55 -5.11
C ARG A 11 14.61 1.04 -4.86
N LEU A 12 14.08 0.23 -5.79
CA LEU A 12 14.21 -1.22 -5.72
C LEU A 12 15.69 -1.62 -5.91
N PRO A 13 16.17 -2.63 -5.17
CA PRO A 13 17.54 -3.09 -5.31
C PRO A 13 17.73 -3.83 -6.63
N SER A 14 18.96 -3.89 -7.12
CA SER A 14 19.30 -4.56 -8.38
C SER A 14 18.90 -6.05 -8.40
N ASN A 15 18.86 -6.71 -7.24
CA ASN A 15 18.46 -8.10 -7.08
C ASN A 15 16.93 -8.30 -6.92
N TRP A 16 16.11 -7.27 -7.13
CA TRP A 16 14.65 -7.36 -7.01
C TRP A 16 14.00 -8.53 -7.79
N PRO A 17 14.41 -8.85 -9.04
CA PRO A 17 13.85 -9.99 -9.76
C PRO A 17 14.05 -11.32 -9.02
N ALA A 18 15.21 -11.51 -8.37
CA ALA A 18 15.49 -12.72 -7.59
C ALA A 18 14.64 -12.77 -6.32
N LEU A 19 14.53 -11.66 -5.59
CA LEU A 19 13.67 -11.55 -4.41
C LEU A 19 12.21 -11.83 -4.77
N ARG A 20 11.73 -11.30 -5.90
CA ARG A 20 10.37 -11.54 -6.39
C ARG A 20 10.09 -13.03 -6.60
N VAL A 21 11.01 -13.75 -7.24
CA VAL A 21 10.86 -15.20 -7.47
C VAL A 21 10.84 -15.96 -6.14
N LEU A 22 11.76 -15.65 -5.22
CA LEU A 22 11.82 -16.29 -3.90
C LEU A 22 10.53 -16.10 -3.10
N VAL A 23 9.97 -14.89 -3.11
CA VAL A 23 8.73 -14.59 -2.39
C VAL A 23 7.54 -15.30 -3.01
N LEU A 24 7.42 -15.29 -4.35
CA LEU A 24 6.35 -16.04 -5.05
C LEU A 24 6.44 -17.54 -4.78
N GLN A 25 7.63 -18.12 -4.79
CA GLN A 25 7.83 -19.54 -4.47
C GLN A 25 7.48 -19.86 -3.01
N ARG A 26 7.97 -19.04 -2.06
CA ARG A 26 7.65 -19.18 -0.63
C ARG A 26 6.15 -19.16 -0.39
N ASP A 27 5.44 -18.26 -1.07
CA ASP A 27 4.01 -18.09 -0.92
C ASP A 27 3.20 -19.04 -1.82
N GLY A 28 3.84 -19.97 -2.53
CA GLY A 28 3.18 -20.98 -3.36
C GLY A 28 2.43 -20.38 -4.57
N TYR A 29 2.88 -19.23 -5.07
CA TYR A 29 2.22 -18.44 -6.12
C TYR A 29 0.77 -18.05 -5.81
N GLN A 30 0.38 -18.09 -4.54
CA GLN A 30 -0.94 -17.73 -4.05
C GLN A 30 -0.86 -16.44 -3.24
N CYS A 31 -1.88 -15.59 -3.34
CA CYS A 31 -1.98 -14.37 -2.56
C CYS A 31 -1.83 -14.66 -1.05
N ALA A 32 -0.89 -13.97 -0.39
CA ALA A 32 -0.62 -14.11 1.04
C ALA A 32 -1.58 -13.27 1.92
N ALA A 33 -2.45 -12.46 1.32
CA ALA A 33 -3.43 -11.69 2.07
C ALA A 33 -4.41 -12.61 2.80
N VAL A 34 -4.71 -12.26 4.04
CA VAL A 34 -5.64 -12.98 4.91
C VAL A 34 -6.83 -12.08 5.20
N SER A 35 -8.04 -12.62 5.10
CA SER A 35 -9.27 -11.92 5.46
C SER A 35 -9.36 -11.69 6.97
N VAL A 36 -10.33 -10.88 7.39
CA VAL A 36 -10.65 -10.70 8.82
C VAL A 36 -11.01 -12.03 9.51
N ASP A 37 -11.54 -12.99 8.76
CA ASP A 37 -11.91 -14.32 9.26
C ASP A 37 -10.72 -15.30 9.31
N GLY A 38 -9.50 -14.84 9.02
CA GLY A 38 -8.31 -15.69 9.01
C GLY A 38 -8.14 -16.54 7.75
N VAL A 39 -8.98 -16.35 6.74
CA VAL A 39 -8.93 -17.13 5.50
C VAL A 39 -7.97 -16.47 4.51
N ARG A 40 -6.99 -17.25 4.04
CA ARG A 40 -6.06 -16.81 3.00
C ARG A 40 -6.78 -16.69 1.66
N CYS A 41 -6.50 -15.62 0.94
CA CYS A 41 -6.99 -15.42 -0.42
C CYS A 41 -6.50 -16.56 -1.34
N THR A 42 -7.41 -17.13 -2.13
CA THR A 42 -7.14 -18.26 -3.05
C THR A 42 -6.64 -17.83 -4.42
N GLU A 43 -6.67 -16.52 -4.72
CA GLU A 43 -6.26 -15.99 -6.01
C GLU A 43 -4.74 -16.11 -6.23
N PRO A 44 -4.30 -16.28 -7.49
CA PRO A 44 -2.89 -16.29 -7.81
C PRO A 44 -2.22 -14.95 -7.49
N ALA A 45 -1.00 -15.01 -6.97
CA ALA A 45 -0.19 -13.83 -6.75
C ALA A 45 0.47 -13.35 -8.05
N THR A 46 0.28 -12.09 -8.38
CA THR A 46 0.85 -11.42 -9.56
C THR A 46 1.97 -10.48 -9.18
N ASP A 47 1.88 -9.92 -7.98
CA ASP A 47 2.72 -8.84 -7.49
C ASP A 47 3.41 -9.24 -6.19
N VAL A 48 4.58 -8.64 -5.94
CA VAL A 48 5.28 -8.74 -4.66
C VAL A 48 5.38 -7.34 -4.10
N ASP A 49 4.97 -7.19 -2.84
CA ASP A 49 4.87 -5.90 -2.18
C ASP A 49 5.45 -5.99 -0.76
N HIS A 50 5.86 -4.85 -0.22
CA HIS A 50 6.39 -4.76 1.12
C HIS A 50 5.25 -4.91 2.15
N ILE A 51 5.43 -5.62 3.26
CA ILE A 51 4.43 -5.70 4.34
C ILE A 51 4.37 -4.36 5.06
N LYS A 52 5.53 -3.82 5.45
CA LYS A 52 5.71 -2.47 5.96
C LYS A 52 6.33 -1.61 4.87
N ALA A 53 5.67 -0.49 4.55
CA ALA A 53 6.17 0.46 3.56
C ALA A 53 7.55 1.01 3.94
N GLY A 54 8.44 1.15 2.97
CA GLY A 54 9.82 1.61 3.15
C GLY A 54 10.74 0.96 2.13
N ASP A 55 12.04 1.06 2.37
CA ASP A 55 13.10 0.48 1.52
C ASP A 55 13.74 -0.76 2.19
N ASP A 56 13.00 -1.43 3.09
CA ASP A 56 13.39 -2.71 3.69
C ASP A 56 12.97 -3.86 2.78
N HIS A 57 13.93 -4.35 2.00
CA HIS A 57 13.74 -5.40 1.01
C HIS A 57 14.02 -6.81 1.56
N ASN A 58 14.07 -6.99 2.88
CA ASN A 58 14.23 -8.31 3.49
C ASN A 58 13.05 -9.22 3.14
N LEU A 59 13.31 -10.52 2.92
CA LEU A 59 12.26 -11.49 2.55
C LEU A 59 11.10 -11.51 3.56
N THR A 60 11.38 -11.29 4.85
CA THR A 60 10.38 -11.22 5.92
C THR A 60 9.47 -10.00 5.82
N ASN A 61 9.89 -8.94 5.14
CA ASN A 61 9.09 -7.76 4.87
C ASN A 61 8.46 -7.80 3.46
N LEU A 62 8.57 -8.89 2.71
CA LEU A 62 7.94 -9.03 1.39
C LEU A 62 6.81 -10.05 1.44
N GLN A 63 5.75 -9.79 0.67
CA GLN A 63 4.59 -10.68 0.54
C GLN A 63 4.12 -10.74 -0.92
N ALA A 64 3.67 -11.92 -1.36
CA ALA A 64 3.03 -12.12 -2.64
C ALA A 64 1.55 -11.73 -2.56
N LEU A 65 1.06 -10.88 -3.47
CA LEU A 65 -0.33 -10.43 -3.51
C LEU A 65 -0.94 -10.61 -4.89
N CYS A 66 -2.23 -10.88 -4.95
CA CYS A 66 -3.01 -10.71 -6.16
C CYS A 66 -3.22 -9.21 -6.45
N SER A 67 -3.51 -8.89 -7.71
CA SER A 67 -3.71 -7.51 -8.17
C SER A 67 -4.71 -6.71 -7.34
N TRP A 68 -5.82 -7.33 -6.91
CA TRP A 68 -6.85 -6.68 -6.10
C TRP A 68 -6.34 -6.26 -4.71
N HIS A 69 -5.69 -7.19 -3.99
CA HIS A 69 -5.14 -6.92 -2.66
C HIS A 69 -3.98 -5.91 -2.73
N HIS A 70 -3.14 -6.02 -3.75
CA HIS A 70 -2.05 -5.09 -3.99
C HIS A 70 -2.56 -3.66 -4.25
N ALA A 71 -3.59 -3.50 -5.10
CA ALA A 71 -4.20 -2.20 -5.36
C ALA A 71 -4.83 -1.59 -4.11
N ARG A 72 -5.55 -2.40 -3.31
CA ARG A 72 -6.17 -1.95 -2.06
C ARG A 72 -5.13 -1.49 -1.02
N LYS A 73 -4.03 -2.24 -0.89
CA LYS A 73 -2.91 -1.85 -0.03
C LYS A 73 -2.27 -0.55 -0.49
N SER A 74 -1.95 -0.44 -1.78
CA SER A 74 -1.37 0.77 -2.38
C SER A 74 -2.25 2.00 -2.16
N ALA A 75 -3.57 1.86 -2.31
CA ALA A 75 -4.52 2.94 -2.04
C ALA A 75 -4.48 3.36 -0.56
N ARG A 76 -4.56 2.40 0.37
CA ARG A 76 -4.49 2.67 1.81
C ARG A 76 -3.22 3.44 2.19
N GLU A 77 -2.06 2.99 1.72
CA GLU A 77 -0.78 3.65 1.99
C GLU A 77 -0.71 5.05 1.36
N GLY A 78 -1.28 5.22 0.16
CA GLY A 78 -1.40 6.53 -0.47
C GLY A 78 -2.26 7.49 0.35
N HIS A 79 -3.40 7.01 0.87
CA HIS A 79 -4.25 7.78 1.77
C HIS A 79 -3.55 8.13 3.08
N GLU A 80 -2.85 7.17 3.70
CA GLU A 80 -2.08 7.41 4.93
C GLU A 80 -0.97 8.44 4.72
N ALA A 81 -0.21 8.33 3.61
CA ALA A 81 0.82 9.31 3.26
C ALA A 81 0.24 10.71 3.01
N ASN A 82 -0.92 10.80 2.37
CA ASN A 82 -1.60 12.08 2.16
C ASN A 82 -2.15 12.66 3.47
N ARG A 83 -2.71 11.84 4.36
CA ARG A 83 -3.15 12.26 5.70
C ARG A 83 -1.99 12.75 6.55
N ALA A 84 -0.83 12.08 6.49
CA ALA A 84 0.37 12.50 7.20
C ALA A 84 0.93 13.83 6.70
N LYS A 85 0.76 14.13 5.40
CA LYS A 85 1.15 15.41 4.79
C LYS A 85 0.10 16.52 4.95
N ALA A 86 -1.14 16.16 5.25
CA ALA A 86 -2.19 17.12 5.46
C ALA A 86 -1.83 17.97 6.69
N ARG A 87 -1.47 19.24 6.45
CA ARG A 87 -1.38 20.23 7.52
C ARG A 87 -2.75 20.29 8.21
N PRO A 88 -2.84 20.48 9.53
CA PRO A 88 -4.14 20.75 10.16
C PRO A 88 -4.75 21.94 9.43
N THR A 89 -5.81 21.68 8.67
CA THR A 89 -6.55 22.73 7.99
C THR A 89 -7.11 23.60 9.11
N ARG A 90 -6.96 24.93 9.01
CA ARG A 90 -7.69 25.86 9.87
C ARG A 90 -9.14 25.39 9.88
N GLN A 91 -9.65 24.96 11.04
CA GLN A 91 -11.07 24.62 11.17
C GLN A 91 -11.84 25.78 10.55
N ARG A 92 -12.75 25.48 9.62
CA ARG A 92 -13.70 26.51 9.17
C ARG A 92 -14.44 26.92 10.43
N ALA A 93 -14.30 28.19 10.82
CA ALA A 93 -15.02 28.72 11.96
C ALA A 93 -16.51 28.37 11.81
N GLU A 94 -17.11 27.93 12.91
CA GLU A 94 -18.55 27.70 13.02
C GLU A 94 -19.28 28.90 12.40
N PRO A 95 -20.30 28.69 11.54
CA PRO A 95 -21.04 29.81 10.97
C PRO A 95 -21.75 30.58 12.08
N SER A 96 -21.17 31.71 12.50
CA SER A 96 -21.80 32.69 13.36
C SER A 96 -22.81 33.50 12.54
N HIS A 97 -23.96 32.91 12.22
CA HIS A 97 -25.09 33.66 11.69
C HIS A 97 -26.06 33.95 12.84
N PRO A 98 -26.20 35.21 13.29
CA PRO A 98 -27.37 35.59 14.06
C PRO A 98 -28.56 35.54 13.09
N ALA A 99 -29.47 34.59 13.31
CA ALA A 99 -30.80 34.71 12.75
C ALA A 99 -31.52 35.79 13.57
N GLU A 100 -31.39 37.04 13.17
CA GLU A 100 -32.28 38.12 13.60
C GLU A 100 -33.46 38.18 12.62
N LEU A 101 -34.64 37.80 13.12
CA LEU A 101 -35.94 38.35 12.75
C LEU A 101 -36.79 38.45 14.02
#